data_AF-T0Z2G4-F1
#
_entry.id   AF-T0Z2G4-F1
#
_cell.length_a   1.000
_cell.length_b   1.000
_cell.length_c   1.000
_cell.angle_alpha   90.00
_cell.angle_beta   90.00
_cell.angle_gamma   90.00
#
_symmetry.space_group_name_H-M   'P 1'
#
loop_
_entity.id
_entity.type
_entity.pdbx_description
1 polymer ?
#
loop_
_entity_poly.entity_id
_entity_poly.type
_entity_poly.pdbx_seq_one_letter_code
_entity_poly.pdbx_strand_id
1 'polypeptide(L)'
;MTTLYTPYFGLREDPFGMAPDPHFLFLSPLHQEGLAHLLYGVTQPGGFIELSGPVGTGKTTLVRRLLEQPPADFEIALIINPKQTPKAFIRNLLQEIQPQTSLASHRADLPTL
;
A
#
# COMPACT_ATOMS: atom_id res chain seq x y z
N MET A 1 28.11 10.57 -8.02
CA MET A 1 29.17 9.53 -7.93
C MET A 1 28.68 8.13 -8.32
N THR A 2 27.43 7.94 -8.73
CA THR A 2 26.82 6.62 -9.03
C THR A 2 27.07 6.12 -10.45
N THR A 3 27.44 7.00 -11.39
CA THR A 3 27.63 6.70 -12.82
C THR A 3 28.81 5.78 -13.16
N LEU A 4 29.77 5.56 -12.25
CA LEU A 4 30.96 4.70 -12.47
C LEU A 4 30.80 3.28 -11.91
N TYR A 5 30.01 3.10 -10.85
CA TYR A 5 29.86 1.81 -10.18
C TYR A 5 28.94 0.85 -10.94
N THR A 6 27.88 1.38 -11.55
CA THR A 6 26.90 0.59 -12.30
C THR A 6 27.53 -0.17 -13.48
N PRO A 7 28.34 0.46 -14.37
CA PRO A 7 29.03 -0.27 -15.43
C PRO A 7 30.12 -1.23 -14.92
N TYR A 8 30.85 -0.86 -13.85
CA TYR A 8 31.93 -1.69 -13.28
C TYR A 8 31.42 -3.03 -12.74
N PHE A 9 30.26 -3.03 -12.08
CA PHE A 9 29.63 -4.25 -11.54
C PHE A 9 28.60 -4.89 -12.47
N GLY A 10 28.40 -4.35 -13.68
CA GLY A 10 27.40 -4.85 -14.64
C GLY A 10 25.95 -4.69 -14.15
N LEU A 11 25.71 -3.75 -13.25
CA LEU A 11 24.38 -3.45 -12.74
C LEU A 11 23.59 -2.64 -13.76
N ARG A 12 22.26 -2.72 -13.73
CA ARG A 12 21.39 -1.95 -14.63
C ARG A 12 21.08 -0.55 -14.08
N GLU A 13 21.12 -0.42 -12.76
CA GLU A 13 20.82 0.81 -12.03
C GLU A 13 21.58 0.87 -10.70
N ASP A 14 21.33 1.92 -9.94
CA ASP A 14 21.96 2.15 -8.63
C ASP A 14 21.44 1.13 -7.59
N PRO A 15 22.27 0.21 -7.07
CA PRO A 15 21.82 -0.88 -6.20
C PRO A 15 21.43 -0.43 -4.78
N PHE A 16 21.76 0.79 -4.35
CA PHE A 16 21.55 1.26 -2.97
C PHE A 16 20.71 2.53 -2.90
N GLY A 17 19.67 2.60 -3.74
CA GLY A 17 18.65 3.66 -3.68
C GLY A 17 18.00 3.76 -2.30
N MET A 18 17.67 4.98 -1.87
CA MET A 18 17.06 5.23 -0.55
C MET A 18 15.63 4.69 -0.42
N ALA A 19 14.93 4.49 -1.53
CA ALA A 19 13.58 3.94 -1.54
C ALA A 19 13.62 2.47 -2.00
N PRO A 20 12.93 1.55 -1.30
CA PRO A 20 12.79 0.18 -1.78
C PRO A 20 11.99 0.18 -3.09
N ASP A 21 12.59 -0.37 -4.15
CA ASP A 21 11.94 -0.55 -5.44
C ASP A 21 11.12 -1.86 -5.46
N PRO A 22 9.80 -1.79 -5.70
CA PRO A 22 8.93 -2.97 -5.79
C PRO A 22 9.39 -4.04 -6.78
N HIS A 23 10.10 -3.68 -7.86
CA HIS A 23 10.58 -4.63 -8.87
C HIS A 23 11.59 -5.64 -8.31
N PHE A 24 12.25 -5.30 -7.20
CA PHE A 24 13.25 -6.15 -6.54
C PHE A 24 12.69 -6.88 -5.32
N LEU A 25 11.36 -7.03 -5.21
CA LEU A 25 10.74 -7.73 -4.09
C LEU A 25 11.09 -9.23 -4.10
N PHE A 26 11.91 -9.64 -3.13
CA PHE A 26 12.14 -11.05 -2.84
C PHE A 26 11.13 -11.60 -1.82
N LEU A 27 10.13 -12.32 -2.32
CA LEU A 27 9.15 -13.03 -1.51
C LEU A 27 9.72 -14.36 -1.02
N SER A 28 10.47 -14.30 0.10
CA SER A 28 10.89 -15.50 0.84
C SER A 28 9.67 -16.36 1.25
N PRO A 29 9.85 -17.66 1.58
CA PRO A 29 8.74 -18.51 2.00
C PRO A 29 7.88 -17.90 3.13
N LEU A 30 8.53 -17.28 4.12
CA LEU A 30 7.86 -16.61 5.22
C LEU A 30 7.04 -15.39 4.76
N HIS A 31 7.58 -14.61 3.82
CA HIS A 31 6.86 -13.48 3.23
C HIS A 31 5.64 -13.94 2.42
N GLN A 32 5.76 -15.05 1.68
CA GLN A 32 4.65 -15.64 0.92
C GLN A 32 3.53 -16.12 1.83
N GLU A 33 3.88 -16.83 2.90
CA GLU A 33 2.92 -17.29 3.92
C GLU A 33 2.21 -16.11 4.58
N GLY A 34 2.96 -15.10 5.03
CA GLY A 34 2.39 -13.87 5.60
C GLY A 34 1.43 -13.15 4.65
N LEU A 35 1.79 -13.02 3.36
CA LEU A 35 0.92 -12.42 2.35
C LEU A 35 -0.35 -13.25 2.13
N ALA A 36 -0.25 -14.57 2.09
CA ALA A 36 -1.40 -15.45 1.95
C ALA A 36 -2.38 -15.30 3.13
N HIS A 37 -1.87 -15.18 4.35
CA HIS A 37 -2.70 -14.91 5.53
C HIS A 37 -3.39 -13.54 5.45
N LEU A 38 -2.69 -12.50 5.00
CA LEU A 38 -3.31 -11.19 4.78
C LEU A 38 -4.46 -11.27 3.76
N LEU A 39 -4.20 -11.89 2.61
CA LEU A 39 -5.20 -12.06 1.54
C LEU A 39 -6.43 -12.85 2.00
N TYR A 40 -6.19 -13.93 2.74
CA TYR A 40 -7.28 -14.72 3.32
C TYR A 40 -8.08 -13.89 4.33
N GLY A 41 -7.41 -13.17 5.23
CA GLY A 41 -8.08 -12.38 6.25
C GLY A 41 -8.92 -11.24 5.67
N VAL A 42 -8.46 -10.59 4.58
CA VAL A 42 -9.24 -9.48 3.99
C VAL A 42 -10.45 -9.96 3.19
N THR A 43 -10.43 -11.20 2.69
CA THR A 43 -11.52 -11.77 1.89
C THR A 43 -12.58 -12.48 2.73
N GLN A 44 -12.28 -12.83 3.98
CA GLN A 44 -13.24 -13.45 4.89
C GLN A 44 -13.98 -12.41 5.73
N PRO A 45 -15.27 -12.62 6.03
CA PRO A 45 -16.01 -11.76 6.94
C PRO A 45 -15.42 -11.85 8.36
N GLY A 46 -14.78 -10.79 8.83
CA GLY A 46 -14.21 -10.76 10.18
C GLY A 46 -13.24 -9.62 10.49
N GLY A 47 -13.74 -8.60 11.19
CA GLY A 47 -13.01 -7.90 12.26
C GLY A 47 -11.77 -7.07 11.90
N PHE A 48 -10.57 -7.65 11.99
CA PHE A 48 -9.31 -6.90 11.98
C PHE A 48 -8.13 -7.87 11.79
N ILE A 49 -7.08 -7.46 11.07
CA ILE A 49 -5.87 -8.25 10.88
C ILE A 49 -4.68 -7.45 11.40
N GLU A 50 -3.86 -8.09 12.24
CA GLU A 50 -2.61 -7.52 12.71
C GLU A 50 -1.42 -8.24 12.04
N LEU A 51 -0.54 -7.46 11.41
CA LEU A 51 0.76 -7.95 10.96
C LEU A 51 1.86 -7.43 11.91
N SER A 52 2.36 -8.32 12.75
CA SER A 52 3.39 -8.00 13.75
C SER A 52 4.73 -8.67 13.42
N GLY A 53 5.80 -8.23 14.09
CA GLY A 53 7.15 -8.76 13.91
C GLY A 53 8.26 -7.72 14.14
N PRO A 54 9.53 -8.15 14.29
CA PRO A 54 10.68 -7.27 14.54
C PRO A 54 10.90 -6.18 13.48
N VAL A 55 11.67 -5.14 13.81
CA VAL A 55 12.07 -4.12 12.82
C VAL A 55 12.84 -4.78 11.66
N GLY A 56 12.59 -4.32 10.43
CA GLY A 56 13.28 -4.83 9.24
C GLY A 56 12.75 -6.14 8.66
N THR A 57 11.72 -6.77 9.23
CA THR A 57 11.17 -8.04 8.72
C THR A 57 10.18 -7.92 7.55
N GLY A 58 10.20 -6.80 6.82
CA GLY A 58 9.39 -6.66 5.61
C GLY A 58 7.89 -6.46 5.81
N LYS A 59 7.39 -6.16 7.02
CA LYS A 59 5.94 -5.93 7.27
C LYS A 59 5.33 -4.88 6.34
N THR A 60 5.96 -3.70 6.27
CA THR A 60 5.51 -2.63 5.36
C THR A 60 5.58 -3.06 3.90
N THR A 61 6.58 -3.87 3.56
CA THR A 61 6.75 -4.42 2.21
C THR A 61 5.62 -5.38 1.84
N LEU A 62 5.20 -6.24 2.76
CA LEU A 62 4.05 -7.14 2.57
C LEU A 62 2.73 -6.39 2.40
N VAL A 63 2.49 -5.37 3.25
CA VAL A 63 1.30 -4.52 3.13
C VAL A 63 1.30 -3.80 1.77
N ARG A 64 2.41 -3.19 1.37
CA ARG A 64 2.52 -2.57 0.04
C ARG A 64 2.26 -3.55 -1.08
N ARG A 65 2.77 -4.78 -0.97
CA ARG A 65 2.54 -5.82 -1.98
C ARG A 65 1.06 -6.20 -2.11
N LEU A 66 0.34 -6.28 -0.99
CA LEU A 66 -1.11 -6.48 -0.98
C LEU A 66 -1.84 -5.33 -1.69
N LEU A 67 -1.42 -4.08 -1.45
CA LEU A 67 -2.04 -2.89 -2.02
C LEU A 67 -1.76 -2.70 -3.52
N GLU A 68 -0.65 -3.23 -4.04
CA GLU A 68 -0.34 -3.21 -5.49
C GLU A 68 -1.26 -4.14 -6.30
N GLN A 69 -1.75 -5.20 -5.68
CA GLN A 69 -2.59 -6.21 -6.32
C GLN A 69 -3.73 -6.61 -5.38
N PRO A 70 -4.66 -5.69 -5.08
CA PRO A 70 -5.75 -5.99 -4.19
C PRO A 70 -6.73 -6.97 -4.85
N PRO A 71 -7.49 -7.75 -4.06
CA PRO A 71 -8.57 -8.54 -4.60
C PRO A 71 -9.62 -7.67 -5.29
N ALA A 72 -10.38 -8.27 -6.21
CA ALA A 72 -11.47 -7.58 -6.91
C ALA A 72 -12.52 -7.06 -5.91
N ASP A 73 -13.13 -5.91 -6.23
CA ASP A 73 -14.21 -5.27 -5.46
C ASP A 73 -13.82 -4.73 -4.07
N PHE A 74 -12.53 -4.36 -3.88
CA PHE A 74 -12.06 -3.69 -2.65
C PHE A 74 -11.91 -2.18 -2.85
N GLU A 75 -12.55 -1.40 -1.98
CA GLU A 75 -12.16 -0.01 -1.73
C GLU A 75 -11.09 0.02 -0.64
N ILE A 76 -10.02 0.78 -0.88
CA ILE A 76 -8.82 0.76 -0.03
C ILE A 76 -8.60 2.17 0.51
N ALA A 77 -8.33 2.24 1.82
CA ALA A 77 -7.81 3.45 2.44
C ALA A 77 -6.52 3.17 3.22
N LEU A 78 -5.44 3.85 2.86
CA LEU A 78 -4.16 3.77 3.56
C LEU A 78 -4.01 4.92 4.58
N ILE A 79 -4.15 4.60 5.86
CA ILE A 79 -3.89 5.57 6.94
C ILE A 79 -2.47 5.40 7.49
N ILE A 80 -1.60 6.34 7.14
CA ILE A 80 -0.25 6.43 7.70
C ILE A 80 -0.30 7.32 8.95
N ASN A 81 0.32 6.86 10.05
CA ASN A 81 0.32 7.53 11.35
C ASN A 81 -1.08 7.64 12.02
N PRO A 82 -1.54 6.59 12.71
CA PRO A 82 -2.86 6.54 13.34
C PRO A 82 -2.94 7.32 14.66
N LYS A 83 -1.86 7.97 15.14
CA LYS A 83 -1.86 8.77 16.39
C LYS A 83 -2.58 10.10 16.19
N GLN A 84 -3.88 10.02 15.93
CA GLN A 84 -4.73 11.14 15.60
C GLN A 84 -5.97 11.15 16.49
N THR A 85 -6.60 12.31 16.61
CA THR A 85 -7.91 12.39 17.26
C THR A 85 -8.95 11.61 16.44
N PRO A 86 -10.01 11.07 17.04
CA PRO A 86 -11.06 10.36 16.29
C PRO A 86 -11.62 11.17 15.12
N LYS A 87 -11.81 12.48 15.29
CA LYS A 87 -12.27 13.39 14.22
C LYS A 87 -11.26 13.51 13.08
N ALA A 88 -9.97 13.57 13.37
CA ALA A 88 -8.93 13.63 12.35
C ALA A 88 -8.80 12.29 11.61
N PHE A 89 -8.91 11.17 12.33
CA PHE A 89 -8.92 9.83 11.73
C PHE A 89 -10.07 9.67 10.73
N ILE A 90 -11.32 9.98 11.14
CA ILE A 90 -12.48 9.87 10.25
C ILE A 90 -12.34 10.81 9.04
N ARG A 91 -11.83 12.03 9.22
CA ARG A 91 -11.58 12.94 8.10
C ARG A 91 -10.60 12.34 7.09
N ASN A 92 -9.47 11.80 7.57
CA ASN A 92 -8.45 11.22 6.71
C ASN A 92 -8.95 9.94 6.02
N LEU A 93 -9.72 9.12 6.73
CA LEU A 93 -10.39 7.96 6.16
C LEU A 93 -11.32 8.36 5.01
N LEU A 94 -12.18 9.36 5.20
CA LEU A 94 -13.09 9.83 4.16
C LEU A 94 -12.36 10.45 2.97
N GLN A 95 -11.23 11.14 3.19
CA GLN A 95 -10.41 11.70 2.11
C GLN A 95 -9.72 10.63 1.28
N GLU A 96 -9.34 9.52 1.90
CA GLU A 96 -8.64 8.42 1.24
C GLU A 96 -9.60 7.47 0.51
N ILE A 97 -10.77 7.18 1.10
CA ILE A 97 -11.84 6.38 0.46
C ILE A 97 -12.48 7.15 -0.70
N GLN A 98 -12.41 8.49 -0.70
CA GLN A 98 -12.95 9.26 -1.80
C GLN A 98 -12.36 8.75 -3.11
N PRO A 99 -13.22 8.30 -4.05
CA PRO A 99 -12.73 7.80 -5.32
C PRO A 99 -11.87 8.89 -5.96
N GLN A 100 -10.79 8.48 -6.62
CA GLN A 100 -10.28 9.24 -7.75
C GLN A 100 -11.36 9.20 -8.86
N THR A 101 -12.52 9.77 -8.58
CA THR A 101 -13.53 10.11 -9.56
C THR A 101 -12.87 11.13 -10.47
N SER A 102 -12.44 10.63 -11.63
CA SER A 102 -12.45 11.39 -12.87
C SER A 102 -13.54 12.46 -12.80
N LEU A 103 -13.13 13.72 -12.65
CA LEU A 103 -13.99 14.89 -12.83
C LEU A 103 -14.35 15.01 -14.32
N ALA A 104 -15.13 14.06 -14.84
CA ALA A 104 -15.79 14.14 -16.14
C ALA A 104 -17.20 13.59 -16.01
N SER A 105 -18.18 14.44 -16.35
CA SER A 105 -19.63 14.18 -16.44
C SER A 105 -20.25 13.56 -15.17
N HIS A 106 -20.83 14.31 -14.24
CA HIS A 106 -22.06 15.08 -14.47
C HIS A 106 -22.20 16.16 -13.39
N ARG A 107 -21.87 17.41 -13.72
CA ARG A 107 -22.54 18.58 -13.12
C ARG A 107 -23.68 18.96 -14.07
N ALA A 108 -24.80 18.27 -13.94
CA ALA A 108 -26.10 18.80 -14.30
C ALA A 108 -27.06 18.40 -13.18
N ASP A 109 -27.66 19.43 -12.60
CA ASP A 109 -28.90 19.39 -11.83
C ASP A 109 -28.81 18.92 -10.38
N LEU A 110 -28.56 19.90 -9.50
CA LEU A 110 -29.19 19.92 -8.19
C LEU A 110 -30.14 21.14 -8.14
N PRO A 111 -31.45 20.96 -7.91
CA PRO A 111 -32.38 22.07 -7.76
C PRO A 111 -32.09 22.82 -6.45
N THR A 112 -32.19 24.15 -6.53
CA THR A 112 -32.10 25.06 -5.40
C THR A 112 -33.29 24.86 -4.47
N LEU A 113 -33.03 24.46 -3.22
CA LEU A 113 -33.83 24.80 -2.04
C LEU A 113 -32.90 25.01 -0.85
#